data_AF-A0A7K8VGI6-F1
#
_entry.id   AF-A0A7K8VGI6-F1
#
_cell.length_a   1.000
_cell.length_b   1.000
_cell.length_c   1.000
_cell.angle_alpha   90.00
_cell.angle_beta   90.00
_cell.angle_gamma   90.00
#
_symmetry.space_group_name_H-M   'P 1'
#
loop_
_entity.id
_entity.type
_entity.pdbx_description
1 polymer ?
#
loop_
_entity_poly.entity_id
_entity_poly.type
_entity_poly.pdbx_seq_one_letter_code
_entity_poly.pdbx_strand_id
1 'polypeptide(L)'
;TMTIHNEENMVEVHVRSGVYSSDTIFDYSHGYIATRLLSRNACFILKINKESIPELQEIGRLAFEKKTMKAIYSPHNVWAQFQSGRSLFGRIRDWIVYGKPIEKLCSGLPLYK
;
A
#
# COMPACT_ATOMS: atom_id res chain seq x y z
N THR A 1 -11.02 -9.58 -2.13
CA THR A 1 -12.14 -8.66 -2.42
C THR A 1 -11.59 -7.32 -2.82
N MET A 2 -12.27 -6.61 -3.72
CA MET A 2 -11.90 -5.26 -4.13
C MET A 2 -13.11 -4.35 -3.95
N THR A 3 -12.89 -3.16 -3.41
CA THR A 3 -13.90 -2.11 -3.25
C THR A 3 -13.38 -0.84 -3.91
N ILE A 4 -14.20 -0.21 -4.75
CA ILE A 4 -13.85 1.03 -5.45
C ILE A 4 -14.66 2.17 -4.85
N HIS A 5 -13.97 3.18 -4.35
CA HIS A 5 -14.53 4.40 -3.78
C HIS A 5 -14.34 5.53 -4.80
N ASN A 6 -15.24 5.62 -5.79
CA ASN A 6 -15.13 6.58 -6.88
C ASN A 6 -15.08 8.03 -6.39
N GLU A 7 -15.88 8.38 -5.37
CA GLU A 7 -15.93 9.74 -4.82
C GLU A 7 -14.63 10.15 -4.13
N GLU A 8 -13.93 9.19 -3.52
CA GLU A 8 -12.66 9.41 -2.81
C GLU A 8 -11.44 9.21 -3.73
N ASN A 9 -11.67 8.79 -4.99
CA ASN A 9 -10.67 8.33 -5.95
C ASN A 9 -9.70 7.31 -5.31
N MET A 10 -10.29 6.30 -4.68
CA MET A 10 -9.57 5.30 -3.89
C MET A 10 -10.03 3.88 -4.23
N VAL A 11 -9.12 2.91 -4.14
CA VAL A 11 -9.43 1.48 -4.24
C VAL A 11 -8.87 0.74 -3.03
N GLU A 12 -9.69 -0.10 -2.42
CA GLU A 12 -9.29 -1.03 -1.37
C GLU A 12 -9.23 -2.46 -1.93
N VAL A 13 -8.15 -3.17 -1.61
CA VAL A 13 -7.94 -4.56 -2.02
C VAL A 13 -7.59 -5.40 -0.81
N HIS A 14 -8.39 -6.44 -0.60
CA HIS A 14 -8.23 -7.41 0.47
C HIS A 14 -7.83 -8.76 -0.10
N VAL A 15 -6.65 -9.24 0.23
CA VAL A 15 -6.17 -10.59 -0.07
C VAL A 15 -6.25 -11.42 1.20
N ARG A 16 -6.94 -12.55 1.13
CA ARG A 16 -7.11 -13.49 2.26
C ARG A 16 -6.42 -14.80 1.88
N SER A 17 -5.18 -14.96 2.32
CA SER A 17 -4.30 -16.07 1.95
C SER A 17 -3.42 -16.51 3.13
N GLY A 18 -4.03 -16.70 4.29
CA GLY A 18 -3.33 -17.09 5.53
C GLY A 18 -2.24 -16.08 5.90
N VAL A 19 -1.00 -16.56 6.06
CA VAL A 19 0.16 -15.70 6.39
C VAL A 19 0.47 -14.65 5.32
N TYR A 20 0.10 -14.91 4.06
CA TYR A 20 0.28 -13.98 2.94
C TYR A 20 -0.93 -13.06 2.74
N SER A 21 -1.82 -12.96 3.73
CA SER A 21 -2.91 -11.99 3.69
C SER A 21 -2.38 -10.56 3.70
N SER A 22 -3.04 -9.71 2.92
CA SER A 22 -2.73 -8.29 2.84
C SER A 22 -3.97 -7.46 2.70
N ASP A 23 -3.84 -6.21 3.11
CA ASP A 23 -4.79 -5.14 2.84
C ASP A 23 -4.02 -4.02 2.13
N THR A 24 -4.52 -3.61 0.96
CA THR A 24 -3.88 -2.60 0.12
C THR A 24 -4.85 -1.47 -0.17
N ILE A 25 -4.42 -0.22 0.03
CA ILE A 25 -5.12 0.99 -0.38
C ILE A 25 -4.36 1.63 -1.52
N PHE A 26 -5.06 1.92 -2.61
CA PHE A 26 -4.60 2.79 -3.69
C PHE A 26 -5.32 4.12 -3.53
N ASP A 27 -4.61 5.14 -3.07
CA ASP A 27 -5.15 6.48 -2.89
C ASP A 27 -4.61 7.38 -4.01
N TYR A 28 -5.40 7.54 -5.07
CA TYR A 28 -5.01 8.34 -6.24
C TYR A 28 -5.05 9.83 -5.95
N SER A 29 -5.90 10.25 -5.01
CA SER A 29 -6.01 11.63 -4.52
C SER A 29 -4.71 12.09 -3.89
N HIS A 30 -4.10 11.28 -3.03
CA HIS A 30 -2.80 11.57 -2.41
C HIS A 30 -1.61 11.06 -3.23
N GLY A 31 -1.83 10.16 -4.18
CA GLY A 31 -0.80 9.63 -5.08
C GLY A 31 0.07 8.53 -4.46
N TYR A 32 -0.49 7.74 -3.54
CA TYR A 32 0.24 6.68 -2.83
C TYR A 32 -0.53 5.35 -2.81
N ILE A 33 0.24 4.27 -2.69
CA ILE A 33 -0.25 2.92 -2.44
C ILE A 33 0.31 2.49 -1.09
N ALA A 34 -0.56 1.97 -0.23
CA ALA A 34 -0.15 1.41 1.05
C ALA A 34 -0.57 -0.06 1.12
N THR A 35 0.37 -0.96 1.42
CA THR A 35 0.11 -2.39 1.58
C THR A 35 0.52 -2.83 2.98
N ARG A 36 -0.45 -3.22 3.80
CA ARG A 36 -0.20 -3.93 5.06
C ARG A 36 -0.06 -5.42 4.77
N LEU A 37 1.07 -6.01 5.15
CA LEU A 37 1.34 -7.44 4.97
C LEU A 37 1.46 -8.16 6.31
N LEU A 38 0.60 -9.17 6.52
CA LEU A 38 0.50 -9.90 7.77
C LEU A 38 1.81 -10.63 8.15
N SER A 39 2.42 -11.39 7.23
CA SER A 39 3.65 -12.16 7.48
C SER A 39 4.86 -11.32 7.86
N ARG A 40 4.87 -10.03 7.50
CA ARG A 40 5.95 -9.08 7.82
C ARG A 40 5.62 -8.19 9.02
N ASN A 41 4.36 -8.20 9.47
CA ASN A 41 3.84 -7.25 10.45
C ASN A 41 4.29 -5.80 10.15
N ALA A 42 4.16 -5.39 8.88
CA ALA A 42 4.69 -4.14 8.36
C ALA A 42 3.76 -3.54 7.30
N CYS A 43 3.94 -2.25 7.03
CA CYS A 43 3.27 -1.56 5.95
C CYS A 43 4.28 -1.00 4.93
N PHE A 44 4.00 -1.21 3.65
CA PHE A 44 4.80 -0.74 2.53
C PHE A 44 4.07 0.43 1.86
N ILE A 45 4.73 1.57 1.74
CA ILE A 45 4.22 2.78 1.11
C ILE A 45 4.95 2.97 -0.21
N LEU A 46 4.22 3.11 -1.31
CA LEU A 46 4.77 3.32 -2.64
C LEU A 46 4.14 4.56 -3.25
N LYS A 47 4.92 5.36 -3.98
CA LYS A 47 4.38 6.49 -4.75
C LYS A 47 3.77 5.99 -6.05
N ILE A 48 2.58 6.45 -6.39
CA ILE A 48 1.92 6.12 -7.65
C ILE A 48 2.66 6.83 -8.79
N ASN A 49 3.14 6.06 -9.77
CA ASN A 49 3.48 6.60 -11.07
C ASN A 49 2.26 6.44 -12.00
N LYS A 50 1.57 7.57 -12.25
CA LYS A 50 0.33 7.62 -13.03
C LYS A 50 0.47 7.13 -14.48
N GLU A 51 1.68 7.16 -15.04
CA GLU A 51 1.96 6.62 -16.38
C GLU A 51 1.93 5.09 -16.38
N SER A 52 2.29 4.47 -15.25
CA SER A 52 2.38 3.01 -15.10
C SER A 52 1.17 2.39 -14.39
N ILE A 53 0.45 3.19 -13.60
CA ILE A 53 -0.71 2.79 -12.81
C ILE A 53 -1.81 3.82 -13.09
N PRO A 54 -2.55 3.67 -14.20
CA PRO A 54 -3.72 4.51 -14.47
C PRO A 54 -4.79 4.30 -13.38
N GLU A 55 -5.76 5.22 -13.29
CA GLU A 55 -6.95 5.03 -12.46
C GLU A 55 -7.59 3.68 -12.81
N LEU A 56 -7.85 2.88 -11.79
CA LEU A 56 -8.06 1.45 -11.91
C LEU A 56 -9.41 1.12 -12.55
N GLN A 57 -9.43 1.03 -13.87
CA GLN A 57 -10.25 0.03 -14.55
C GLN A 57 -9.68 -1.37 -14.23
N GLU A 58 -10.56 -2.34 -14.02
CA GLU A 58 -10.33 -3.67 -13.41
C GLU A 58 -9.07 -4.42 -13.92
N ILE A 59 -8.66 -4.16 -15.17
CA ILE A 59 -7.48 -4.72 -15.84
C ILE A 59 -6.15 -4.23 -15.22
N GLY A 60 -6.08 -2.96 -14.81
CA GLY A 60 -4.87 -2.38 -14.20
C GLY A 60 -4.53 -3.03 -12.85
N ARG A 61 -5.54 -3.50 -12.10
CA ARG A 61 -5.34 -4.10 -10.76
C ARG A 61 -4.68 -5.44 -10.91
N LEU A 62 -5.22 -6.28 -11.79
CA LEU A 62 -4.67 -7.62 -12.03
C LEU A 62 -3.22 -7.54 -12.52
N ALA A 63 -2.90 -6.54 -13.35
CA ALA A 63 -1.53 -6.27 -13.78
C ALA A 63 -0.63 -5.82 -12.61
N PHE A 64 -1.12 -4.93 -11.74
CA PHE A 64 -0.39 -4.50 -10.54
C PHE A 64 -0.19 -5.64 -9.55
N GLU A 65 -1.23 -6.41 -9.23
CA GLU A 65 -1.16 -7.56 -8.33
C GLU A 65 -0.10 -8.55 -8.82
N LYS A 66 -0.12 -8.89 -10.10
CA LYS A 66 0.83 -9.84 -10.67
C LYS A 66 2.29 -9.33 -10.60
N LYS A 67 2.52 -8.03 -10.81
CA LYS A 67 3.89 -7.46 -10.83
C LYS A 67 4.37 -7.03 -9.44
N THR A 68 3.62 -6.17 -8.78
CA THR A 68 4.01 -5.53 -7.52
C THR A 68 3.89 -6.48 -6.35
N MET A 69 2.82 -7.29 -6.27
CA MET A 69 2.69 -8.22 -5.13
C MET A 69 3.69 -9.36 -5.21
N LYS A 70 4.06 -9.81 -6.42
CA LYS A 70 5.18 -10.76 -6.58
C LYS A 70 6.50 -10.17 -6.06
N ALA A 71 6.70 -8.85 -6.17
CA ALA A 71 7.87 -8.18 -5.61
C ALA A 71 7.77 -8.01 -4.09
N ILE A 72 6.65 -7.49 -3.56
CA ILE A 72 6.45 -7.26 -2.11
C ILE A 72 6.45 -8.57 -1.31
N TYR A 73 5.84 -9.62 -1.85
CA TYR A 73 5.81 -10.94 -1.20
C TYR A 73 7.08 -11.75 -1.38
N SER A 74 7.99 -11.34 -2.27
CA SER A 74 9.22 -12.09 -2.50
C SER A 74 10.12 -11.97 -1.26
N PRO A 75 10.57 -13.09 -0.68
CA PRO A 75 11.47 -13.06 0.46
C PRO A 75 12.87 -12.50 0.12
N HIS A 76 13.21 -12.35 -1.16
CA HIS A 76 14.54 -11.95 -1.64
C HIS A 76 14.59 -10.54 -2.27
N ASN A 77 13.44 -9.88 -2.51
CA ASN A 77 13.39 -8.61 -3.24
C ASN A 77 13.21 -7.43 -2.26
N VAL A 78 14.32 -6.82 -1.85
CA VAL A 78 14.39 -5.71 -0.88
C VAL A 78 14.47 -4.35 -1.59
N TRP A 79 13.56 -4.09 -2.53
CA TRP A 79 13.56 -2.81 -3.30
C TRP A 79 12.91 -1.64 -2.53
N ALA A 80 12.16 -1.93 -1.46
CA ALA A 80 11.72 -0.88 -0.55
C ALA A 80 12.88 -0.54 0.38
N GLN A 81 13.31 0.72 0.38
CA GLN A 81 14.30 1.16 1.34
C GLN A 81 13.65 1.07 2.72
N PHE A 82 14.21 0.23 3.58
CA PHE A 82 13.82 0.19 4.98
C PHE A 82 14.17 1.54 5.61
N GLN A 83 13.22 2.46 5.61
CA GLN A 83 13.28 3.59 6.52
C GLN A 83 12.67 3.11 7.81
N SER A 84 13.48 2.89 8.85
CA SER A 84 12.96 2.57 10.17
C SER A 84 12.13 3.73 10.69
N GLY A 85 10.86 3.78 10.29
CA GLY A 85 9.85 4.55 10.98
C GLY A 85 9.69 3.87 12.32
N ARG A 86 10.46 4.30 13.33
CA ARG A 86 10.11 4.01 14.72
C ARG A 86 8.77 4.71 14.96
N SER A 87 7.71 3.96 14.68
CA SER A 87 6.31 4.34 14.74
C SER A 87 5.86 4.46 16.18
N LEU A 88 6.34 5.49 16.86
CA LEU A 88 5.54 6.20 17.87
C LEU A 88 5.18 7.60 17.36
N PHE A 89 6.08 8.22 16.57
CA PHE A 89 5.90 9.53 15.95
C PHE A 89 6.58 9.59 14.57
N GLY A 90 6.35 8.59 13.70
CA GLY A 90 6.62 8.78 12.27
C GLY A 90 5.98 10.10 11.87
N ARG A 91 6.82 11.09 11.52
CA ARG A 91 6.53 12.54 11.63
C ARG A 91 5.08 12.79 11.24
N ILE A 92 4.27 13.41 12.10
CA ILE A 92 2.86 13.79 11.82
C ILE A 92 2.65 14.34 10.39
N ARG A 93 3.67 15.01 9.86
CA ARG A 93 3.78 15.50 8.48
C ARG A 93 3.61 14.42 7.40
N ASP A 94 4.13 13.21 7.59
CA ASP A 94 4.01 12.09 6.67
C ASP A 94 2.54 11.65 6.55
N TRP A 95 1.79 11.61 7.66
CA TRP A 95 0.36 11.27 7.63
C TRP A 95 -0.50 12.33 6.95
N ILE A 96 -0.12 13.60 7.05
CA ILE A 96 -0.76 14.68 6.29
C ILE A 96 -0.55 14.45 4.78
N VAL A 97 0.62 13.94 4.37
CA VAL A 97 0.92 13.65 2.96
C VAL A 97 0.22 12.39 2.47
N TYR A 98 0.14 11.34 3.30
CA TYR A 98 -0.44 10.05 2.92
C TYR A 98 -1.96 9.99 3.03
N GLY A 99 -2.56 10.84 3.87
CA GLY A 99 -3.99 10.85 4.09
C GLY A 99 -4.46 9.88 5.18
N LYS A 100 -5.69 10.11 5.64
CA LYS A 100 -6.33 9.37 6.73
C LYS A 100 -6.53 7.87 6.45
N PRO A 101 -6.89 7.43 5.23
CA PRO A 101 -7.05 6.00 4.95
C PRO A 101 -5.75 5.20 5.17
N ILE A 102 -4.63 5.72 4.64
CA ILE A 102 -3.31 5.10 4.80
C ILE A 102 -2.83 5.14 6.26
N GLU A 103 -3.06 6.26 6.95
CA GLU A 103 -2.78 6.37 8.40
C GLU A 103 -3.52 5.27 9.18
N LYS A 104 -4.82 5.10 8.93
CA LYS A 104 -5.64 4.07 9.60
C LYS A 104 -5.15 2.65 9.30
N LEU A 105 -4.68 2.39 8.07
CA LEU A 105 -4.17 1.09 7.67
C LEU A 105 -2.81 0.76 8.31
N CYS A 106 -1.92 1.76 8.42
CA CYS A 106 -0.49 1.54 8.67
C CYS A 106 0.01 2.06 10.02
N SER A 107 -0.82 2.78 10.78
CA SER A 107 -0.47 3.25 12.13
C SER A 107 -0.10 2.07 13.05
N GLY A 108 0.99 2.26 13.81
CA GLY A 108 1.52 1.24 14.72
C GLY A 108 2.36 0.16 14.04
N LEU A 109 2.58 0.22 12.72
CA LEU A 109 3.42 -0.72 11.98
C LEU A 109 4.74 -0.07 11.54
N PRO A 110 5.83 -0.84 11.43
CA PRO A 110 7.01 -0.42 10.68
C PRO A 110 6.64 -0.07 9.24
N LEU A 111 7.14 1.08 8.75
CA LEU A 111 6.94 1.54 7.39
C LEU A 111 8.15 1.22 6.52
N TYR A 112 7.92 0.79 5.29
CA TYR A 112 8.91 0.61 4.24
C TYR A 112 8.50 1.49 3.06
N LYS A 113 9.42 2.28 2.49
CA LYS A 113 9.12 3.24 1.42
C LYS A 113 9.90 2.92 0.14
#